data_AF-A0A2G2H7H5-F1
#
_entry.id   AF-A0A2G2H7H5-F1
#
_cell.length_a   1.000
_cell.length_b   1.000
_cell.length_c   1.000
_cell.angle_alpha   90.00
_cell.angle_beta   90.00
_cell.angle_gamma   90.00
#
_symmetry.space_group_name_H-M   'P 1'
#
loop_
_entity.id
_entity.type
_entity.pdbx_description
1 polymer ?
#
loop_
_entity_poly.entity_id
_entity_poly.type
_entity_poly.pdbx_seq_one_letter_code
_entity_poly.pdbx_strand_id
1 'polypeptide(L)'
;MKRIVIIATLLLSVGAVAQEEIKVGSKYGVDINYTLLKTKEAKKKDVYLIVATATNTNDYDLYYTARKVGTAYDNSFTKIKVRNATGIFSKGRSIHGNNLNVKTTEGLLSVIKAGEIYNFENTFRVKKGVKPMITNTFIRQLKNYEDFTILLNASAVNGEWKTSCGSGSMSLDYGSQNLKNGIEEKTVDAISQVVNGKQFVWLKIADNSFVRQDNNEYTLSYNNDTGMFKYSTSDGITCDWSKI
;
A
#
# COMPACT_ATOMS: atom_id res chain seq x y z
N MET A 1 -43.04 -14.98 60.99
CA MET A 1 -43.11 -15.57 59.63
C MET A 1 -42.93 -14.44 58.60
N LYS A 2 -42.06 -14.67 57.62
CA LYS A 2 -41.38 -13.66 56.78
C LYS A 2 -42.33 -13.00 55.78
N ARG A 3 -42.27 -11.66 55.68
CA ARG A 3 -42.92 -10.88 54.62
C ARG A 3 -42.06 -10.98 53.35
N ILE A 4 -42.59 -11.61 52.32
CA ILE A 4 -41.96 -11.66 50.99
C ILE A 4 -42.35 -10.39 50.25
N VAL A 5 -41.38 -9.50 50.06
CA VAL A 5 -41.48 -8.34 49.17
C VAL A 5 -41.16 -8.83 47.76
N ILE A 6 -42.15 -8.84 46.87
CA ILE A 6 -41.94 -9.09 45.44
C ILE A 6 -41.49 -7.76 44.83
N ILE A 7 -40.19 -7.65 44.54
CA ILE A 7 -39.64 -6.57 43.74
C ILE A 7 -39.94 -6.91 42.28
N ALA A 8 -40.95 -6.26 41.71
CA ALA A 8 -41.21 -6.27 40.29
C ALA A 8 -40.16 -5.38 39.60
N THR A 9 -39.06 -5.99 39.17
CA THR A 9 -38.06 -5.33 38.34
C THR A 9 -38.63 -5.17 36.94
N LEU A 10 -39.24 -4.01 36.67
CA LEU A 10 -39.57 -3.55 35.33
C LEU A 10 -38.25 -3.40 34.56
N LEU A 11 -37.90 -4.43 33.79
CA LEU A 11 -36.88 -4.35 32.74
C LEU A 11 -37.44 -3.45 31.64
N LEU A 12 -37.22 -2.14 31.80
CA LEU A 12 -37.26 -1.19 30.70
C LEU A 12 -36.15 -1.59 29.73
N SER A 13 -36.49 -2.43 28.77
CA SER A 13 -35.71 -2.61 27.54
C SER A 13 -35.74 -1.30 26.77
N VAL A 14 -34.87 -0.37 27.18
CA VAL A 14 -34.48 0.74 26.33
C VAL A 14 -33.84 0.10 25.11
N GLY A 15 -34.62 -0.03 24.04
CA GLY A 15 -34.12 -0.53 22.76
C GLY A 15 -32.94 0.32 22.37
N ALA A 16 -31.73 -0.24 22.52
CA ALA A 16 -30.55 0.29 21.89
C ALA A 16 -30.81 0.14 20.39
N VAL A 17 -31.29 1.21 19.76
CA VAL A 17 -31.40 1.29 18.31
C VAL A 17 -29.96 1.28 17.83
N ALA A 18 -29.44 0.09 17.51
CA ALA A 18 -28.14 -0.06 16.88
C ALA A 18 -28.14 0.83 15.64
N GLN A 19 -27.14 1.70 15.51
CA GLN A 19 -27.01 2.55 14.33
C GLN A 19 -26.92 1.64 13.10
N GLU A 20 -27.85 1.82 12.16
CA GLU A 20 -27.92 1.02 10.95
C GLU A 20 -26.66 1.27 10.10
N GLU A 21 -25.93 0.19 9.82
CA GLU A 21 -24.82 0.20 8.88
C GLU A 21 -25.39 0.07 7.46
N ILE A 22 -25.08 1.04 6.61
CA ILE A 22 -25.62 1.11 5.24
C ILE A 22 -24.49 0.89 4.24
N LYS A 23 -24.66 -0.10 3.37
CA LYS A 23 -23.75 -0.37 2.25
C LYS A 23 -23.90 0.70 1.15
N VAL A 24 -22.79 1.36 0.81
CA VAL A 24 -22.74 2.44 -0.19
C VAL A 24 -22.00 2.03 -1.47
N GLY A 25 -21.25 0.94 -1.45
CA GLY A 25 -20.60 0.40 -2.63
C GLY A 25 -19.98 -0.97 -2.40
N SER A 26 -19.76 -1.70 -3.48
CA SER A 26 -18.96 -2.93 -3.49
C SER A 26 -18.23 -3.03 -4.83
N LYS A 27 -16.93 -3.26 -4.79
CA LYS A 27 -16.12 -3.50 -6.00
C LYS A 27 -14.89 -4.30 -5.65
N TYR A 28 -14.50 -5.23 -6.53
CA TYR A 28 -13.33 -6.10 -6.33
C TYR A 28 -13.40 -6.95 -5.05
N GLY A 29 -14.60 -7.25 -4.53
CA GLY A 29 -14.74 -7.89 -3.22
C GLY A 29 -14.35 -6.99 -2.04
N VAL A 30 -14.34 -5.66 -2.23
CA VAL A 30 -14.24 -4.70 -1.13
C VAL A 30 -15.59 -4.03 -0.95
N ASP A 31 -16.19 -4.23 0.22
CA ASP A 31 -17.44 -3.62 0.63
C ASP A 31 -17.18 -2.30 1.34
N ILE A 32 -17.97 -1.29 0.99
CA ILE A 32 -17.92 0.02 1.60
C ILE A 32 -19.24 0.29 2.29
N ASN A 33 -19.19 0.46 3.60
CA ASN A 33 -20.35 0.75 4.43
C ASN A 33 -20.17 2.08 5.16
N TYR A 34 -21.27 2.61 5.70
CA TYR A 34 -21.20 3.74 6.60
C TYR A 34 -22.29 3.68 7.67
N THR A 35 -22.02 4.32 8.80
CA THR A 35 -23.02 4.71 9.79
C THR A 35 -23.11 6.23 9.85
N LEU A 36 -24.31 6.74 10.14
CA LEU A 36 -24.57 8.17 10.31
C LEU A 36 -25.18 8.43 11.67
N LEU A 37 -24.57 9.36 12.40
CA LEU A 37 -25.10 9.86 13.66
C LEU A 37 -25.37 11.36 13.55
N LYS A 38 -26.62 11.80 13.77
CA LYS A 38 -26.94 13.21 13.92
C LYS A 38 -26.42 13.67 15.29
N THR A 39 -25.34 14.44 15.32
CA THR A 39 -24.71 14.89 16.57
C THR A 39 -25.27 16.20 17.08
N LYS A 40 -25.82 17.05 16.19
CA LYS A 40 -26.43 18.32 16.58
C LYS A 40 -27.51 18.76 15.61
N GLU A 41 -28.67 19.09 16.14
CA GLU A 41 -29.68 19.88 15.42
C GLU A 41 -29.39 21.38 15.62
N ALA A 42 -29.28 22.14 14.52
CA ALA A 42 -29.04 23.58 14.60
C ALA A 42 -30.04 24.37 13.74
N LYS A 43 -30.14 25.68 13.99
CA LYS A 43 -31.16 26.54 13.36
C LYS A 43 -31.19 26.46 11.82
N LYS A 44 -30.02 26.37 11.18
CA LYS A 44 -29.89 26.38 9.69
C LYS A 44 -29.38 25.06 9.10
N LYS A 45 -28.53 24.34 9.84
CA LYS A 45 -27.81 23.16 9.36
C LYS A 45 -27.68 22.14 10.46
N ASP A 46 -27.97 20.89 10.13
CA ASP A 46 -27.75 19.76 11.04
C ASP A 46 -26.31 19.26 10.88
N VAL A 47 -25.73 18.82 12.00
CA VAL A 47 -24.38 18.27 12.06
C VAL A 47 -24.48 16.75 12.20
N TYR A 48 -23.73 16.05 11.35
CA TYR A 48 -23.65 14.60 11.34
C TYR A 48 -22.20 14.16 11.52
N LEU A 49 -22.03 13.05 12.21
CA LEU A 49 -20.83 12.21 12.19
C LEU A 49 -21.08 11.09 11.19
N ILE A 50 -20.12 10.88 10.28
CA ILE A 50 -20.05 9.68 9.44
C ILE A 50 -18.86 8.86 9.89
N VAL A 51 -19.09 7.57 10.10
CA VAL A 51 -18.04 6.56 10.14
C VAL A 51 -18.23 5.72 8.89
N ALA A 52 -17.23 5.69 8.02
CA ALA A 52 -17.26 4.81 6.86
C ALA A 52 -16.16 3.75 6.98
N THR A 53 -16.51 2.54 6.59
CA THR A 53 -15.66 1.36 6.65
C THR A 53 -15.49 0.79 5.25
N ALA A 54 -14.29 0.26 4.99
CA ALA A 54 -13.99 -0.56 3.85
C ALA A 54 -13.47 -1.91 4.35
N THR A 55 -14.05 -2.99 3.85
CA THR A 55 -13.70 -4.36 4.25
C THR A 55 -13.44 -5.18 3.01
N ASN A 56 -12.26 -5.78 2.93
CA ASN A 56 -11.98 -6.80 1.92
C ASN A 56 -12.66 -8.11 2.34
N THR A 57 -13.69 -8.49 1.60
CA THR A 57 -14.50 -9.69 1.85
C THR A 57 -14.00 -10.91 1.09
N ASN A 58 -12.93 -10.78 0.31
CA ASN A 58 -12.21 -11.92 -0.25
C ASN A 58 -11.43 -12.66 0.86
N ASP A 59 -11.02 -13.88 0.55
CA ASP A 59 -10.12 -14.71 1.35
C ASP A 59 -8.63 -14.45 1.06
N TYR A 60 -8.33 -13.48 0.19
CA TYR A 60 -6.98 -13.07 -0.18
C TYR A 60 -6.79 -11.54 -0.12
N ASP A 61 -5.54 -11.13 0.03
CA ASP A 61 -5.14 -9.73 0.05
C ASP A 61 -5.25 -9.08 -1.34
N LEU A 62 -5.67 -7.83 -1.37
CA LEU A 62 -5.73 -7.03 -2.59
C LEU A 62 -4.70 -5.91 -2.55
N TYR A 63 -4.14 -5.58 -3.71
CA TYR A 63 -3.05 -4.63 -3.83
C TYR A 63 -3.37 -3.53 -4.84
N TYR A 64 -2.75 -2.37 -4.64
CA TYR A 64 -2.85 -1.24 -5.55
C TYR A 64 -1.64 -0.33 -5.43
N THR A 65 -1.44 0.51 -6.45
CA THR A 65 -0.31 1.43 -6.51
C THR A 65 -0.71 2.82 -6.04
N ALA A 66 -0.02 3.29 -5.00
CA ALA A 66 -0.06 4.67 -4.56
C ALA A 66 0.63 5.54 -5.62
N ARG A 67 -0.07 6.58 -6.08
CA ARG A 67 0.45 7.51 -7.09
C ARG A 67 1.19 8.65 -6.42
N LYS A 68 2.30 9.08 -7.03
CA LYS A 68 3.02 10.26 -6.58
C LYS A 68 2.19 11.52 -6.86
N VAL A 69 1.94 12.34 -5.85
CA VAL A 69 1.27 13.64 -5.92
C VAL A 69 2.18 14.67 -5.27
N GLY A 70 2.90 15.43 -6.11
CA GLY A 70 3.98 16.30 -5.64
C GLY A 70 5.15 15.48 -5.07
N THR A 71 5.50 15.72 -3.81
CA THR A 71 6.58 15.00 -3.10
C THR A 71 6.11 13.76 -2.32
N ALA A 72 4.80 13.56 -2.17
CA ALA A 72 4.22 12.47 -1.39
C ALA A 72 3.51 11.43 -2.27
N TYR A 73 3.24 10.25 -1.71
CA TYR A 73 2.42 9.22 -2.34
C TYR A 73 0.99 9.28 -1.80
N ASP A 74 0.01 9.38 -2.70
CA ASP A 74 -1.41 9.24 -2.36
C ASP A 74 -1.79 7.75 -2.36
N ASN A 75 -1.80 7.18 -1.15
CA ASN A 75 -2.20 5.81 -0.87
C ASN A 75 -3.71 5.64 -0.69
N SER A 76 -4.54 6.60 -1.12
CA SER A 76 -5.99 6.44 -1.11
C SER A 76 -6.45 5.44 -2.18
N PHE A 77 -7.31 4.48 -1.84
CA PHE A 77 -7.90 3.55 -2.83
C PHE A 77 -9.36 3.82 -3.13
N THR A 78 -10.08 4.43 -2.19
CA THR A 78 -11.50 4.74 -2.34
C THR A 78 -11.85 6.05 -1.66
N LYS A 79 -12.94 6.69 -2.10
CA LYS A 79 -13.32 8.03 -1.67
C LYS A 79 -14.81 8.13 -1.38
N ILE A 80 -15.15 8.57 -0.17
CA ILE A 80 -16.51 8.86 0.27
C ILE A 80 -16.81 10.35 0.14
N LYS A 81 -17.98 10.68 -0.42
CA LYS A 81 -18.44 12.05 -0.58
C LYS A 81 -19.88 12.19 -0.11
N VAL A 82 -20.14 13.24 0.67
CA VAL A 82 -21.50 13.70 1.00
C VAL A 82 -21.88 14.76 -0.03
N ARG A 83 -22.77 14.42 -0.96
CA ARG A 83 -23.09 15.26 -2.14
C ARG A 83 -23.72 16.59 -1.78
N ASN A 84 -24.53 16.61 -0.73
CA ASN A 84 -25.26 17.78 -0.25
C ASN A 84 -24.65 18.42 1.01
N ALA A 85 -23.41 18.06 1.36
CA ALA A 85 -22.69 18.73 2.44
C ALA A 85 -22.17 20.11 2.00
N THR A 86 -22.09 21.02 2.96
CA THR A 86 -21.45 22.34 2.77
C THR A 86 -20.03 22.35 3.33
N GLY A 87 -19.11 23.11 2.71
CA GLY A 87 -17.71 23.25 3.16
C GLY A 87 -16.78 22.18 2.59
N ILE A 88 -15.65 21.92 3.27
CA ILE A 88 -14.55 21.05 2.81
C ILE A 88 -15.02 19.61 2.51
N PHE A 89 -16.05 19.11 3.20
CA PHE A 89 -16.57 17.75 2.99
C PHE A 89 -17.29 17.54 1.64
N SER A 90 -17.65 18.63 0.94
CA SER A 90 -18.09 18.56 -0.45
C SER A 90 -16.99 17.98 -1.39
N LYS A 91 -15.72 18.02 -0.96
CA LYS A 91 -14.59 17.43 -1.70
C LYS A 91 -14.42 15.93 -1.43
N GLY A 92 -15.07 15.36 -0.42
CA GLY A 92 -14.97 13.95 -0.01
C GLY A 92 -13.70 13.62 0.78
N ARG A 93 -13.69 12.45 1.45
CA ARG A 93 -12.57 11.88 2.20
C ARG A 93 -12.21 10.51 1.67
N SER A 94 -10.93 10.20 1.71
CA SER A 94 -10.39 8.94 1.23
C SER A 94 -10.26 7.93 2.36
N ILE A 95 -10.31 6.64 2.01
CA ILE A 95 -9.82 5.53 2.84
C ILE A 95 -8.50 5.06 2.23
N HIS A 96 -7.58 4.71 3.11
CA HIS A 96 -6.20 4.35 2.80
C HIS A 96 -5.96 2.90 3.22
N GLY A 97 -5.21 2.17 2.40
CA GLY A 97 -4.65 0.87 2.74
C GLY A 97 -3.27 0.99 3.37
N ASN A 98 -2.69 -0.15 3.71
CA ASN A 98 -1.39 -0.25 4.35
C ASN A 98 -0.26 -0.17 3.30
N ASN A 99 0.76 0.66 3.51
CA ASN A 99 1.90 0.76 2.60
C ASN A 99 2.91 -0.38 2.84
N LEU A 100 3.41 -1.00 1.77
CA LEU A 100 4.35 -2.12 1.85
C LEU A 100 5.83 -1.72 1.71
N ASN A 101 6.13 -0.45 1.44
CA ASN A 101 7.48 0.02 1.05
C ASN A 101 8.08 -0.70 -0.17
N VAL A 102 7.24 -1.39 -0.96
CA VAL A 102 7.64 -2.08 -2.19
C VAL A 102 7.37 -1.15 -3.37
N LYS A 103 8.39 -0.85 -4.17
CA LYS A 103 8.22 -0.10 -5.41
C LYS A 103 7.84 -1.04 -6.55
N THR A 104 6.99 -0.55 -7.44
CA THR A 104 6.61 -1.19 -8.70
C THR A 104 6.86 -0.21 -9.84
N THR A 105 6.78 -0.68 -11.08
CA THR A 105 6.83 0.18 -12.27
C THR A 105 5.74 1.27 -12.28
N GLU A 106 4.62 1.04 -11.58
CA GLU A 106 3.48 1.96 -11.49
C GLU A 106 3.52 2.92 -10.28
N GLY A 107 4.36 2.65 -9.26
CA GLY A 107 4.39 3.42 -8.02
C GLY A 107 4.66 2.57 -6.77
N LEU A 108 4.34 3.10 -5.59
CA LEU A 108 4.53 2.38 -4.33
C LEU A 108 3.35 1.45 -4.06
N LEU A 109 3.62 0.18 -3.74
CA LEU A 109 2.59 -0.82 -3.48
C LEU A 109 1.96 -0.63 -2.10
N SER A 110 0.64 -0.72 -2.07
CA SER A 110 -0.19 -0.73 -0.86
C SER A 110 -1.10 -1.96 -0.88
N VAL A 111 -1.54 -2.40 0.31
CA VAL A 111 -2.37 -3.60 0.50
C VAL A 111 -3.66 -3.28 1.27
N ILE A 112 -4.72 -4.00 0.91
CA ILE A 112 -5.99 -4.14 1.63
C ILE A 112 -6.11 -5.61 2.05
N LYS A 113 -5.77 -5.91 3.31
CA LYS A 113 -5.72 -7.29 3.79
C LYS A 113 -7.11 -7.91 3.87
N ALA A 114 -7.19 -9.21 3.59
CA ALA A 114 -8.41 -9.98 3.76
C ALA A 114 -8.98 -9.83 5.19
N GLY A 115 -10.27 -9.53 5.30
CA GLY A 115 -10.97 -9.37 6.58
C GLY A 115 -10.61 -8.13 7.40
N GLU A 116 -9.58 -7.36 7.02
CA GLU A 116 -9.21 -6.13 7.73
C GLU A 116 -10.21 -5.00 7.44
N ILE A 117 -10.54 -4.23 8.48
CA ILE A 117 -11.46 -3.08 8.38
C ILE A 117 -10.64 -1.80 8.34
N TYR A 118 -10.78 -1.06 7.25
CA TYR A 118 -10.19 0.26 7.08
C TYR A 118 -11.28 1.30 7.28
N ASN A 119 -11.14 2.17 8.27
CA ASN A 119 -12.18 3.15 8.59
C ASN A 119 -11.70 4.60 8.45
N PHE A 120 -12.66 5.50 8.32
CA PHE A 120 -12.45 6.90 8.65
C PHE A 120 -13.68 7.46 9.34
N GLU A 121 -13.46 8.47 10.16
CA GLU A 121 -14.51 9.22 10.84
C GLU A 121 -14.43 10.70 10.46
N ASN A 122 -15.59 11.35 10.28
CA ASN A 122 -15.61 12.80 10.12
C ASN A 122 -16.97 13.44 10.43
N THR A 123 -16.94 14.74 10.69
CA THR A 123 -18.16 15.55 10.85
C THR A 123 -18.43 16.43 9.64
N PHE A 124 -19.71 16.58 9.30
CA PHE A 124 -20.14 17.46 8.21
C PHE A 124 -21.48 18.11 8.52
N ARG A 125 -21.84 19.12 7.71
CA ARG A 125 -23.08 19.90 7.86
C ARG A 125 -23.92 19.83 6.60
N VAL A 126 -25.20 19.50 6.77
CA VAL A 126 -26.24 19.53 5.73
C VAL A 126 -27.34 20.52 6.11
N LYS A 127 -28.11 21.01 5.14
CA LYS A 127 -29.25 21.91 5.41
C LYS A 127 -30.23 21.21 6.36
N LYS A 128 -30.79 21.96 7.32
CA LYS A 128 -31.74 21.42 8.30
C LYS A 128 -32.86 20.64 7.60
N GLY A 129 -33.17 19.45 8.11
CA GLY A 129 -34.23 18.58 7.58
C GLY A 129 -33.89 17.84 6.27
N VAL A 130 -32.68 18.00 5.73
CA VAL A 130 -32.24 17.30 4.52
C VAL A 130 -31.41 16.08 4.90
N LYS A 131 -31.80 14.89 4.41
CA LYS A 131 -31.04 13.65 4.61
C LYS A 131 -29.69 13.72 3.89
N PRO A 132 -28.56 13.34 4.53
CA PRO A 132 -27.28 13.25 3.86
C PRO A 132 -27.28 12.27 2.68
N MET A 133 -26.65 12.66 1.57
CA MET A 133 -26.48 11.82 0.37
C MET A 133 -25.04 11.32 0.27
N ILE A 134 -24.80 10.09 0.71
CA ILE A 134 -23.47 9.48 0.74
C ILE A 134 -23.21 8.75 -0.58
N THR A 135 -22.02 8.92 -1.13
CA THR A 135 -21.58 8.22 -2.34
C THR A 135 -20.15 7.73 -2.16
N ASN A 136 -19.84 6.59 -2.78
CA ASN A 136 -18.50 6.03 -2.85
C ASN A 136 -17.94 6.10 -4.28
N THR A 137 -16.62 6.20 -4.40
CA THR A 137 -15.91 6.02 -5.67
C THR A 137 -14.56 5.35 -5.39
N PHE A 138 -14.34 4.17 -5.97
CA PHE A 138 -13.02 3.57 -6.04
C PHE A 138 -12.14 4.37 -6.99
N ILE A 139 -11.03 4.89 -6.49
CA ILE A 139 -10.08 5.75 -7.22
C ILE A 139 -8.80 5.01 -7.61
N ARG A 140 -8.72 3.72 -7.28
CA ARG A 140 -7.68 2.79 -7.70
C ARG A 140 -8.32 1.50 -8.19
N GLN A 141 -7.63 0.83 -9.09
CA GLN A 141 -7.91 -0.56 -9.42
C GLN A 141 -7.18 -1.42 -8.40
N LEU A 142 -7.89 -2.40 -7.84
CA LEU A 142 -7.32 -3.39 -6.94
C LEU A 142 -7.03 -4.65 -7.76
N LYS A 143 -5.89 -5.28 -7.51
CA LYS A 143 -5.39 -6.44 -8.25
C LYS A 143 -4.70 -7.43 -7.29
N ASN A 144 -4.36 -8.62 -7.78
CA ASN A 144 -3.54 -9.57 -7.02
C ASN A 144 -2.08 -9.11 -6.99
N TYR A 145 -1.29 -9.61 -6.04
CA TYR A 145 0.13 -9.26 -5.92
C TYR A 145 0.91 -9.59 -7.21
N GLU A 146 0.59 -10.73 -7.82
CA GLU A 146 1.23 -11.27 -9.04
C GLU A 146 1.01 -10.37 -10.27
N ASP A 147 0.00 -9.50 -10.25
CA ASP A 147 -0.28 -8.57 -11.36
C ASP A 147 0.64 -7.33 -11.35
N PHE A 148 1.57 -7.23 -10.40
CA PHE A 148 2.49 -6.10 -10.26
C PHE A 148 3.93 -6.48 -10.63
N THR A 149 4.53 -5.68 -11.51
CA THR A 149 5.99 -5.74 -11.76
C THR A 149 6.72 -5.03 -10.63
N ILE A 150 7.23 -5.82 -9.68
CA ILE A 150 8.00 -5.33 -8.53
C ILE A 150 9.38 -4.85 -8.99
N LEU A 151 9.76 -3.64 -8.56
CA LEU A 151 11.11 -3.11 -8.75
C LEU A 151 12.02 -3.61 -7.66
N LEU A 152 13.25 -3.97 -8.05
CA LEU A 152 14.30 -4.37 -7.13
C LEU A 152 14.53 -3.32 -6.03
N ASN A 153 14.73 -3.79 -4.80
CA ASN A 153 14.98 -2.94 -3.63
C ASN A 153 16.07 -3.53 -2.73
N ALA A 154 16.53 -2.73 -1.76
CA ALA A 154 17.58 -3.13 -0.83
C ALA A 154 17.25 -4.40 -0.03
N SER A 155 15.99 -4.62 0.37
CA SER A 155 15.63 -5.85 1.10
C SER A 155 15.81 -7.11 0.24
N ALA A 156 15.52 -7.01 -1.06
CA ALA A 156 15.71 -8.11 -1.98
C ALA A 156 17.20 -8.41 -2.19
N VAL A 157 18.02 -7.38 -2.37
CA VAL A 157 19.44 -7.53 -2.74
C VAL A 157 20.38 -7.69 -1.55
N ASN A 158 20.22 -6.89 -0.50
CA ASN A 158 21.24 -6.76 0.54
C ASN A 158 21.44 -8.07 1.31
N GLY A 159 22.69 -8.48 1.50
CA GLY A 159 23.07 -9.65 2.28
C GLY A 159 24.10 -10.54 1.59
N GLU A 160 24.22 -11.77 2.07
CA GLU A 160 25.17 -12.76 1.55
C GLU A 160 24.53 -13.59 0.42
N TRP A 161 25.33 -13.85 -0.61
CA TRP A 161 24.96 -14.58 -1.82
C TRP A 161 26.01 -15.62 -2.13
N LYS A 162 25.60 -16.70 -2.80
CA LYS A 162 26.49 -17.72 -3.37
C LYS A 162 26.33 -17.78 -4.88
N THR A 163 27.40 -18.14 -5.59
CA THR A 163 27.40 -18.31 -7.05
C THR A 163 27.40 -19.79 -7.44
N SER A 164 26.82 -20.15 -8.58
CA SER A 164 26.90 -21.50 -9.14
C SER A 164 28.22 -21.79 -9.87
N CYS A 165 28.97 -20.77 -10.28
CA CYS A 165 30.23 -20.92 -11.01
C CYS A 165 31.45 -21.21 -10.14
N GLY A 166 31.26 -21.57 -8.88
CA GLY A 166 32.33 -21.88 -7.95
C GLY A 166 31.83 -21.98 -6.51
N SER A 167 32.74 -22.18 -5.56
CA SER A 167 32.42 -22.34 -4.14
C SER A 167 32.49 -21.03 -3.34
N GLY A 168 32.34 -19.87 -4.00
CA GLY A 168 32.49 -18.55 -3.38
C GLY A 168 31.17 -17.97 -2.88
N SER A 169 31.22 -17.30 -1.73
CA SER A 169 30.18 -16.37 -1.30
C SER A 169 30.58 -14.92 -1.58
N MET A 170 29.59 -14.04 -1.65
CA MET A 170 29.76 -12.61 -1.86
C MET A 170 28.70 -11.84 -1.10
N SER A 171 29.08 -10.67 -0.60
CA SER A 171 28.15 -9.75 0.02
C SER A 171 27.67 -8.75 -1.02
N LEU A 172 26.35 -8.54 -1.12
CA LEU A 172 25.74 -7.53 -1.98
C LEU A 172 25.07 -6.44 -1.14
N ASP A 173 25.19 -5.20 -1.59
CA ASP A 173 24.50 -4.04 -1.01
C ASP A 173 23.95 -3.14 -2.12
N TYR A 174 22.64 -2.92 -2.14
CA TYR A 174 21.92 -2.10 -3.11
C TYR A 174 21.66 -0.70 -2.54
N GLY A 175 22.07 0.30 -3.30
CA GLY A 175 21.89 1.69 -2.94
C GLY A 175 21.98 2.59 -4.16
N SER A 176 22.21 3.87 -3.94
CA SER A 176 22.46 4.83 -5.01
C SER A 176 23.94 5.26 -4.99
N GLN A 177 24.54 5.34 -6.17
CA GLN A 177 25.92 5.80 -6.41
C GLN A 177 25.87 7.12 -7.18
N ASN A 178 26.71 8.07 -6.80
CA ASN A 178 26.91 9.29 -7.57
C ASN A 178 28.03 9.06 -8.57
N LEU A 179 27.68 9.04 -9.85
CA LEU A 179 28.64 9.01 -10.94
C LEU A 179 29.01 10.43 -11.33
N LYS A 180 30.31 10.73 -11.33
CA LYS A 180 30.84 11.96 -11.91
C LYS A 180 31.31 11.68 -13.32
N ASN A 181 30.67 12.30 -14.32
CA ASN A 181 31.12 12.22 -15.71
C ASN A 181 31.42 13.64 -16.21
N GLY A 182 32.62 14.14 -15.90
CA GLY A 182 32.96 15.55 -16.10
C GLY A 182 32.29 16.46 -15.07
N ILE A 183 31.44 17.39 -15.54
CA ILE A 183 30.78 18.42 -14.71
C ILE A 183 29.42 17.94 -14.17
N GLU A 184 28.82 16.92 -14.79
CA GLU A 184 27.51 16.40 -14.36
C GLU A 184 27.66 15.27 -13.32
N GLU A 185 26.98 15.45 -12.19
CA GLU A 185 26.80 14.41 -11.17
C GLU A 185 25.45 13.73 -11.40
N LYS A 186 25.47 12.44 -11.71
CA LYS A 186 24.27 11.63 -11.91
C LYS A 186 24.19 10.59 -10.80
N THR A 187 23.14 10.66 -10.00
CA THR A 187 22.79 9.59 -9.06
C THR A 187 22.14 8.43 -9.83
N VAL A 188 22.69 7.24 -9.71
CA VAL A 188 22.15 6.00 -10.29
C VAL A 188 22.01 4.95 -9.20
N ASP A 189 21.00 4.09 -9.31
CA ASP A 189 20.93 2.90 -8.46
C ASP A 189 22.04 1.92 -8.85
N ALA A 190 22.62 1.26 -7.86
CA ALA A 190 23.75 0.37 -8.04
C ALA A 190 23.79 -0.73 -6.97
N ILE A 191 24.51 -1.81 -7.27
CA ILE A 191 24.85 -2.87 -6.32
C ILE A 191 26.36 -2.84 -6.07
N SER A 192 26.78 -2.70 -4.83
CA SER A 192 28.14 -2.98 -4.40
C SER A 192 28.27 -4.46 -4.08
N GLN A 193 29.23 -5.12 -4.69
CA GLN A 193 29.57 -6.52 -4.44
C GLN A 193 30.93 -6.58 -3.75
N VAL A 194 31.05 -7.37 -2.69
CA VAL A 194 32.33 -7.73 -2.08
C VAL A 194 32.52 -9.24 -2.17
N VAL A 195 33.61 -9.68 -2.82
CA VAL A 195 33.96 -11.10 -2.98
C VAL A 195 35.47 -11.26 -2.84
N ASN A 196 35.92 -12.15 -1.94
CA ASN A 196 37.34 -12.41 -1.68
C ASN A 196 38.17 -11.13 -1.44
N GLY A 197 37.61 -10.16 -0.71
CA GLY A 197 38.27 -8.87 -0.42
C GLY A 197 38.33 -7.87 -1.58
N LYS A 198 37.77 -8.22 -2.75
CA LYS A 198 37.62 -7.29 -3.89
C LYS A 198 36.22 -6.70 -3.91
N GLN A 199 36.12 -5.44 -4.28
CA GLN A 199 34.84 -4.74 -4.45
C GLN A 199 34.57 -4.48 -5.93
N PHE A 200 33.35 -4.79 -6.36
CA PHE A 200 32.82 -4.43 -7.68
C PHE A 200 31.55 -3.61 -7.52
N VAL A 201 31.28 -2.73 -8.49
CA VAL A 201 30.06 -1.92 -8.51
C VAL A 201 29.29 -2.26 -9.78
N TRP A 202 28.00 -2.51 -9.64
CA TRP A 202 27.08 -2.85 -10.72
C TRP A 202 26.08 -1.73 -10.89
N LEU A 203 26.12 -1.03 -12.01
CA LEU A 203 25.28 0.13 -12.31
C LEU A 203 23.98 -0.32 -12.95
N LYS A 204 22.85 0.16 -12.44
CA LYS A 204 21.52 -0.17 -12.98
C LYS A 204 21.33 0.44 -14.36
N ILE A 205 20.96 -0.39 -15.33
CA ILE A 205 20.67 0.01 -16.71
C ILE A 205 19.22 -0.23 -17.13
N ALA A 206 18.50 -1.12 -16.43
CA ALA A 206 17.07 -1.37 -16.57
C ALA A 206 16.48 -1.81 -15.22
N ASP A 207 15.16 -2.02 -15.14
CA ASP A 207 14.46 -2.31 -13.88
C ASP A 207 15.11 -3.41 -13.04
N ASN A 208 15.58 -4.48 -13.70
CA ASN A 208 16.22 -5.63 -13.08
C ASN A 208 17.62 -5.93 -13.66
N SER A 209 18.22 -5.03 -14.45
CA SER A 209 19.49 -5.31 -15.14
C SER A 209 20.58 -4.31 -14.77
N PHE A 210 21.79 -4.82 -14.61
CA PHE A 210 22.97 -4.07 -14.20
C PHE A 210 24.18 -4.45 -15.06
N VAL A 211 25.11 -3.51 -15.22
CA VAL A 211 26.42 -3.73 -15.83
C VAL A 211 27.52 -3.38 -14.85
N ARG A 212 28.67 -4.05 -14.92
CA ARG A 212 29.79 -3.72 -14.03
C ARG A 212 30.38 -2.36 -14.43
N GLN A 213 30.68 -1.52 -13.44
CA GLN A 213 31.12 -0.14 -13.64
C GLN A 213 32.44 -0.04 -14.43
N ASP A 214 33.37 -0.97 -14.18
CA ASP A 214 34.69 -1.02 -14.80
C ASP A 214 34.72 -1.79 -16.13
N ASN A 215 33.72 -2.66 -16.39
CA ASN A 215 33.59 -3.38 -17.65
C ASN A 215 32.13 -3.80 -17.92
N ASN A 216 31.55 -3.26 -19.00
CA ASN A 216 30.16 -3.51 -19.39
C ASN A 216 29.91 -4.87 -20.06
N GLU A 217 30.95 -5.66 -20.34
CA GLU A 217 30.84 -7.05 -20.80
C GLU A 217 30.27 -7.98 -19.71
N TYR A 218 30.34 -7.54 -18.45
CA TYR A 218 29.79 -8.24 -17.30
C TYR A 218 28.42 -7.66 -16.96
N THR A 219 27.42 -8.53 -16.86
CA THR A 219 26.03 -8.19 -16.63
C THR A 219 25.45 -8.96 -15.45
N LEU A 220 24.50 -8.33 -14.74
CA LEU A 220 23.63 -9.00 -13.78
C LEU A 220 22.18 -8.73 -14.15
N SER A 221 21.35 -9.77 -14.11
CA SER A 221 19.90 -9.65 -14.27
C SER A 221 19.18 -10.32 -13.10
N TYR A 222 18.35 -9.59 -12.39
CA TYR A 222 17.52 -10.13 -11.31
C TYR A 222 16.25 -10.77 -11.86
N ASN A 223 15.96 -11.98 -11.41
CA ASN A 223 14.70 -12.65 -11.65
C ASN A 223 13.80 -12.49 -10.40
N ASN A 224 12.71 -11.73 -10.54
CA ASN A 224 11.76 -11.47 -9.45
C ASN A 224 11.02 -12.74 -8.98
N ASP A 225 10.84 -13.73 -9.86
CA ASP A 225 10.08 -14.94 -9.56
C ASP A 225 10.91 -15.92 -8.73
N THR A 226 12.20 -16.06 -9.06
CA THR A 226 13.11 -16.96 -8.35
C THR A 226 13.89 -16.28 -7.23
N GLY A 227 13.90 -14.95 -7.20
CA GLY A 227 14.69 -14.16 -6.27
C GLY A 227 16.21 -14.27 -6.50
N MET A 228 16.63 -14.65 -7.70
CA MET A 228 18.04 -14.93 -8.04
C MET A 228 18.58 -13.91 -9.03
N PHE A 229 19.89 -13.64 -8.97
CA PHE A 229 20.56 -12.97 -10.07
C PHE A 229 21.13 -13.99 -11.05
N LYS A 230 21.08 -13.63 -12.33
CA LYS A 230 21.85 -14.26 -13.39
C LYS A 230 23.02 -13.35 -13.73
N TYR A 231 24.23 -13.83 -13.51
CA TYR A 231 25.47 -13.22 -13.95
C TYR A 231 25.82 -13.76 -15.34
N SER A 232 26.24 -12.87 -16.24
CA SER A 232 26.69 -13.25 -17.57
C SER A 232 27.84 -12.39 -18.07
N THR A 233 28.67 -12.99 -18.93
CA THR A 233 29.81 -12.34 -19.60
C THR A 233 29.68 -12.44 -21.11
N SER A 234 30.35 -11.55 -21.85
CA SER A 234 30.34 -11.55 -23.31
C SER A 234 30.94 -12.81 -23.95
N ASP A 235 31.83 -13.52 -23.25
CA ASP A 235 32.43 -14.79 -23.66
C ASP A 235 31.55 -16.03 -23.34
N GLY A 236 30.34 -15.81 -22.80
CA GLY A 236 29.31 -16.83 -22.66
C GLY A 236 29.25 -17.53 -21.30
N ILE A 237 30.07 -17.13 -20.32
CA ILE A 237 29.95 -17.64 -18.95
C ILE A 237 28.63 -17.15 -18.36
N THR A 238 27.89 -18.06 -17.73
CA THR A 238 26.63 -17.76 -17.05
C THR A 238 26.61 -18.42 -15.69
N CYS A 239 26.30 -17.64 -14.66
CA CYS A 239 26.25 -18.10 -13.28
C CYS A 239 24.95 -17.65 -12.64
N ASP A 240 24.41 -18.50 -11.78
CA ASP A 240 23.27 -18.18 -10.96
C ASP A 240 23.74 -17.79 -9.58
N TRP A 241 23.24 -16.67 -9.08
CA TRP A 241 23.51 -16.18 -7.75
C TRP A 241 22.23 -16.27 -6.93
N SER A 242 22.31 -16.98 -5.81
CA SER A 242 21.20 -17.15 -4.87
C SER A 242 21.58 -16.60 -3.51
N LYS A 243 20.62 -15.94 -2.85
CA LYS A 243 20.79 -15.45 -1.48
C LYS A 243 20.95 -16.62 -0.50
N ILE A 244 21.78 -16.43 0.52
CA ILE A 244 22.03 -17.41 1.60
C ILE A 244 21.04 -17.19 2.74
#